data_AF-A0A2W6AZI3-F1
#
_entry.id   AF-A0A2W6AZI3-F1
#
_cell.length_a   1.000
_cell.length_b   1.000
_cell.length_c   1.000
_cell.angle_alpha   90.00
_cell.angle_beta   90.00
_cell.angle_gamma   90.00
#
_symmetry.space_group_name_H-M   'P 1'
#
loop_
_entity.id
_entity.type
_entity.pdbx_description
1 polymer ?
#
loop_
_entity_poly.entity_id
_entity_poly.type
_entity_poly.pdbx_seq_one_letter_code
_entity_poly.pdbx_strand_id
1 'polypeptide(L)'
;MQLPSAPGQPAKAELLRLAAVASRQPAVTAGRYHYLKRRAWYLNTAVAGQSVTSQLQPQTVEQWLADDGSGRIVTARDEGGTVDAHRIEKGARTPSAGTLPTDPAALAQQLLGYPSLGQDNAGIPNGVERVERTVDLLSTDGAVPPALQAALWRVLAASQLTNHGVIIDRAGRRGVAFTVDSAYTGLLTRYMLIIDPTTGRLLDYEQVLTKTAGKLNVRVPAVIAYEIFLRAGNVGSDTVRPQA
;
A
#
# COMPACT_ATOMS: atom_id res chain seq x y z
N MET A 1 2.17 16.94 3.94
CA MET A 1 1.64 16.73 2.58
C MET A 1 0.36 17.52 2.43
N GLN A 2 0.13 18.15 1.29
CA GLN A 2 -1.08 18.91 0.99
C GLN A 2 -2.10 17.99 0.32
N LEU A 3 -3.32 17.89 0.86
CA LEU A 3 -4.41 17.20 0.17
C LEU A 3 -4.68 17.91 -1.17
N PRO A 4 -5.00 17.17 -2.25
CA PRO A 4 -5.38 17.78 -3.50
C PRO A 4 -6.58 18.73 -3.32
N SER A 5 -6.42 19.98 -3.74
CA SER A 5 -7.39 21.07 -3.54
C SER A 5 -8.24 21.39 -4.79
N ALA A 6 -7.89 20.86 -5.96
CA ALA A 6 -8.62 21.05 -7.21
C ALA A 6 -9.54 19.85 -7.52
N PRO A 7 -10.68 20.05 -8.22
CA PRO A 7 -11.47 18.94 -8.73
C PRO A 7 -10.61 18.12 -9.70
N GLY A 8 -10.36 16.86 -9.35
CA GLY A 8 -9.53 15.99 -10.16
C GLY A 8 -10.28 15.44 -11.39
N GLN A 9 -9.53 14.79 -12.27
CA GLN A 9 -10.04 14.21 -13.51
C GLN A 9 -10.31 12.70 -13.35
N PRO A 10 -11.07 12.05 -14.24
CA PRO A 10 -11.17 10.59 -14.23
C PRO A 10 -9.80 9.92 -14.34
N ALA A 11 -9.50 8.96 -13.47
CA ALA A 11 -8.17 8.36 -13.36
C ALA A 11 -7.78 7.37 -14.45
N LYS A 12 -8.75 6.84 -15.20
CA LYS A 12 -8.58 5.70 -16.12
C LYS A 12 -7.39 5.88 -17.08
N ALA A 13 -7.32 7.00 -17.79
CA ALA A 13 -6.28 7.22 -18.80
C ALA A 13 -4.87 7.23 -18.19
N GLU A 14 -4.71 7.90 -17.04
CA GLU A 14 -3.42 8.04 -16.38
C GLU A 14 -2.98 6.73 -15.70
N LEU A 15 -3.91 5.97 -15.10
CA LEU A 15 -3.60 4.64 -14.57
C LEU A 15 -3.19 3.65 -15.67
N LEU A 16 -3.81 3.71 -16.86
CA LEU A 16 -3.37 2.91 -18.01
C LEU A 16 -1.98 3.32 -18.52
N ARG A 17 -1.66 4.62 -18.50
CA ARG A 17 -0.32 5.12 -18.81
C ARG A 17 0.71 4.58 -17.82
N LEU A 18 0.42 4.65 -16.52
CA LEU A 18 1.28 4.13 -15.46
C LEU A 18 1.43 2.59 -15.53
N ALA A 19 0.38 1.88 -15.92
CA ALA A 19 0.45 0.44 -16.21
C ALA A 19 1.45 0.14 -17.34
N ALA A 20 1.42 0.92 -18.42
CA ALA A 20 2.38 0.78 -19.51
C ALA A 20 3.81 1.07 -19.05
N VAL A 21 4.02 2.10 -18.22
CA VAL A 21 5.32 2.43 -17.61
C VAL A 21 5.82 1.28 -16.74
N ALA A 22 4.97 0.75 -15.86
CA ALA A 22 5.30 -0.38 -15.00
C ALA A 22 5.69 -1.61 -15.82
N SER A 23 4.94 -1.95 -16.87
CA SER A 23 5.22 -3.13 -17.70
C SER A 23 6.55 -3.08 -18.47
N ARG A 24 7.14 -1.89 -18.64
CA ARG A 24 8.43 -1.70 -19.30
C ARG A 24 9.61 -1.76 -18.34
N GLN A 25 9.36 -1.80 -17.03
CA GLN A 25 10.45 -1.93 -16.06
C GLN A 25 11.10 -3.31 -16.21
N PRO A 26 12.43 -3.40 -16.07
CA PRO A 26 13.11 -4.68 -16.10
C PRO A 26 12.64 -5.57 -14.95
N ALA A 27 12.52 -6.87 -15.20
CA ALA A 27 12.32 -7.84 -14.15
C ALA A 27 13.55 -7.83 -13.23
N VAL A 28 13.32 -7.73 -11.91
CA VAL A 28 14.39 -7.86 -10.93
C VAL A 28 14.53 -9.35 -10.64
N THR A 29 15.66 -9.95 -11.04
CA THR A 29 15.89 -11.41 -10.94
C THR A 29 17.09 -11.79 -10.09
N ALA A 30 17.89 -10.83 -9.64
CA ALA A 30 19.16 -11.11 -8.97
C ALA A 30 19.02 -11.15 -7.45
N GLY A 31 19.12 -12.34 -6.84
CA GLY A 31 19.13 -12.52 -5.39
C GLY A 31 17.95 -13.34 -4.88
N ARG A 32 18.18 -14.06 -3.77
CA ARG A 32 17.20 -15.00 -3.19
C ARG A 32 16.02 -14.32 -2.51
N TYR A 33 16.24 -13.12 -1.95
CA TYR A 33 15.23 -12.44 -1.14
C TYR A 33 14.76 -11.16 -1.81
N HIS A 34 13.44 -10.99 -1.84
CA HIS A 34 12.76 -9.76 -2.17
C HIS A 34 12.75 -8.84 -0.95
N TYR A 35 13.55 -7.78 -1.01
CA TYR A 35 13.58 -6.75 0.01
C TYR A 35 12.50 -5.70 -0.23
N LEU A 36 11.80 -5.31 0.84
CA LEU A 36 10.96 -4.12 0.88
C LEU A 36 11.17 -3.38 2.20
N LYS A 37 11.38 -2.06 2.10
CA LYS A 37 11.37 -1.12 3.21
C LYS A 37 10.20 -0.18 3.07
N ARG A 38 9.39 -0.12 4.12
CA ARG A 38 8.27 0.83 4.23
C ARG A 38 8.28 1.52 5.58
N ARG A 39 7.70 2.72 5.62
CA ARG A 39 7.43 3.44 6.86
C ARG A 39 5.94 3.66 6.95
N ALA A 40 5.34 3.15 8.00
CA ALA A 40 3.90 3.18 8.20
C ALA A 40 3.56 3.92 9.48
N TRP A 41 2.39 4.54 9.51
CA TRP A 41 1.81 5.13 10.70
C TRP A 41 0.35 4.74 10.74
N TYR A 42 -0.10 4.27 11.89
CA TYR A 42 -1.50 3.94 12.10
C TYR A 42 -1.98 4.68 13.35
N LEU A 43 -3.24 5.14 13.31
CA LEU A 43 -3.92 5.69 14.45
C LEU A 43 -4.26 4.56 15.43
N ASN A 44 -3.54 4.51 16.55
CA ASN A 44 -3.89 3.63 17.65
C ASN A 44 -4.88 4.35 18.56
N THR A 45 -6.00 3.70 18.84
CA THR A 45 -7.04 4.26 19.71
C THR A 45 -7.14 3.41 20.97
N ALA A 46 -6.98 4.04 22.13
CA ALA A 46 -7.23 3.44 23.43
C ALA A 46 -8.51 4.02 24.03
N VAL A 47 -9.37 3.13 24.53
CA VAL A 47 -10.64 3.50 25.18
C VAL A 47 -10.53 3.16 26.67
N ALA A 48 -10.68 4.18 27.52
CA ALA A 48 -10.68 4.03 28.98
C ALA A 48 -11.95 4.68 29.55
N GLY A 49 -12.96 3.85 29.86
CA GLY A 49 -14.29 4.33 30.22
C GLY A 49 -14.93 5.14 29.09
N GLN A 50 -15.26 6.41 29.34
CA GLN A 50 -15.78 7.34 28.33
C GLN A 50 -14.69 8.13 27.59
N SER A 51 -13.42 7.99 27.98
CA SER A 51 -12.31 8.72 27.38
C SER A 51 -11.72 7.94 26.21
N VAL A 52 -11.55 8.61 25.07
CA VAL A 52 -10.88 8.07 23.88
C VAL A 52 -9.58 8.85 23.66
N THR A 53 -8.46 8.13 23.69
CA THR A 53 -7.14 8.68 23.39
C THR A 53 -6.65 8.06 22.09
N SER A 54 -6.31 8.90 21.13
CA SER A 54 -5.79 8.46 19.84
C SER A 54 -4.38 8.98 19.65
N GLN A 55 -3.45 8.10 19.31
CA GLN A 55 -2.05 8.46 19.06
C GLN A 55 -1.58 7.82 17.76
N LEU A 56 -0.85 8.59 16.96
CA LEU A 56 -0.18 8.07 15.78
C LEU A 56 1.07 7.31 16.23
N GLN A 57 1.17 6.04 15.88
CA GLN A 57 2.38 5.27 16.13
C GLN A 57 3.11 4.99 14.80
N PRO A 58 4.26 5.62 14.58
CA PRO A 58 5.12 5.32 13.44
C PRO A 58 5.80 3.97 13.63
N GLN A 59 6.04 3.31 12.51
CA GLN A 59 6.89 2.14 12.44
C GLN A 59 7.63 2.06 11.11
N THR A 60 8.87 1.59 11.14
CA THR A 60 9.62 1.19 9.95
C THR A 60 9.59 -0.33 9.88
N VAL A 61 9.13 -0.85 8.74
CA VAL A 61 9.11 -2.28 8.45
C VAL A 61 10.10 -2.56 7.34
N GLU A 62 11.04 -3.45 7.60
CA GLU A 62 11.92 -4.03 6.59
C GLU A 62 11.61 -5.52 6.48
N GLN A 63 11.39 -6.01 5.27
CA GLN A 63 11.13 -7.41 5.02
C GLN A 63 12.05 -7.97 3.94
N TRP A 64 12.42 -9.23 4.10
CA TRP A 64 13.20 -10.04 3.18
C TRP A 64 12.45 -11.33 2.98
N LEU A 65 11.81 -11.51 1.83
CA LEU A 65 10.98 -12.69 1.56
C LEU A 65 11.56 -13.48 0.39
N ALA A 66 11.71 -14.79 0.53
CA ALA A 66 12.10 -15.69 -0.54
C ALA A 66 10.87 -16.32 -1.20
N ASP A 67 11.03 -16.82 -2.44
CA ASP A 67 9.95 -17.48 -3.19
C ASP A 67 9.46 -18.78 -2.53
N ASP A 68 10.25 -19.37 -1.63
CA ASP A 68 9.87 -20.54 -0.82
C ASP A 68 9.03 -20.20 0.41
N GLY A 69 8.64 -18.92 0.56
CA GLY A 69 7.84 -18.43 1.68
C GLY A 69 8.61 -18.15 2.96
N SER A 70 9.91 -18.49 3.02
CA SER A 70 10.77 -18.15 4.15
C SER A 70 11.21 -16.69 4.10
N GLY A 71 11.69 -16.17 5.23
CA GLY A 71 12.16 -14.80 5.26
C GLY A 71 12.41 -14.23 6.64
N ARG A 72 12.48 -12.91 6.66
CA ARG A 72 12.66 -12.11 7.86
C ARG A 72 11.84 -10.83 7.75
N ILE A 73 11.21 -10.45 8.85
CA ILE A 73 10.56 -9.14 9.00
C ILE A 73 11.17 -8.48 10.23
N VAL A 74 11.55 -7.22 10.09
CA VAL A 74 12.04 -6.37 11.18
C VAL A 74 11.13 -5.15 11.27
N THR A 75 10.53 -4.94 12.43
CA THR A 75 9.66 -3.81 12.72
C THR A 75 10.28 -2.98 13.82
N ALA A 76 10.59 -1.71 13.51
CA ALA A 76 11.07 -0.74 14.48
C ALA A 76 9.97 0.31 14.72
N ARG A 77 9.49 0.44 15.96
CA ARG A 77 8.51 1.46 16.36
C ARG A 77 9.24 2.60 17.08
N ASP A 78 9.30 3.78 16.46
CA ASP A 78 9.85 5.06 16.98
C ASP A 78 11.15 5.10 17.82
N GLU A 79 11.72 6.29 17.94
CA GLU A 79 13.06 6.53 18.51
C GLU A 79 13.10 6.24 20.02
N GLY A 80 13.48 4.99 20.34
CA GLY A 80 13.56 4.44 21.70
C GLY A 80 12.69 3.20 21.93
N GLY A 81 11.87 2.81 20.94
CA GLY A 81 10.98 1.66 21.06
C GLY A 81 11.62 0.33 20.69
N THR A 82 10.83 -0.74 20.87
CA THR A 82 11.25 -2.13 20.63
C THR A 82 11.48 -2.37 19.14
N VAL A 83 12.62 -2.97 18.82
CA VAL A 83 12.85 -3.61 17.53
C VAL A 83 12.40 -5.05 17.66
N ASP A 84 11.36 -5.41 16.93
CA ASP A 84 10.91 -6.80 16.82
C ASP A 84 11.45 -7.39 15.51
N ALA A 85 12.03 -8.58 15.59
CA ALA A 85 12.59 -9.28 14.46
C ALA A 85 12.02 -10.70 14.44
N HIS A 86 11.23 -10.99 13.41
CA HIS A 86 10.59 -12.28 13.23
C HIS A 86 11.21 -13.00 12.04
N ARG A 87 11.62 -14.25 12.25
CA ARG A 87 11.99 -15.16 11.15
C ARG A 87 10.80 -15.99 10.74
N ILE A 88 10.63 -16.11 9.43
CA ILE A 88 9.56 -16.85 8.80
C ILE A 88 10.17 -18.15 8.28
N GLU A 89 9.67 -19.27 8.78
CA GLU A 89 10.08 -20.60 8.34
C GLU A 89 9.58 -20.87 6.91
N LYS A 90 10.28 -21.77 6.20
CA LYS A 90 9.90 -22.17 4.85
C LYS A 90 8.45 -22.68 4.82
N GLY A 91 7.66 -22.22 3.84
CA GLY A 91 6.26 -22.61 3.70
C GLY A 91 5.30 -22.02 4.74
N ALA A 92 5.78 -21.23 5.71
CA ALA A 92 4.90 -20.52 6.65
C ALA A 92 4.11 -19.39 5.99
N ARG A 93 4.53 -18.97 4.79
CA ARG A 93 3.86 -18.00 3.94
C ARG A 93 3.79 -18.54 2.52
N THR A 94 2.70 -18.25 1.82
CA THR A 94 2.59 -18.46 0.37
C THR A 94 2.77 -17.10 -0.30
N PRO A 95 3.89 -16.82 -0.98
CA PRO A 95 4.03 -15.59 -1.77
C PRO A 95 2.96 -15.56 -2.88
N SER A 96 2.14 -14.52 -2.90
CA SER A 96 1.03 -14.45 -3.86
C SER A 96 1.46 -13.82 -5.18
N ALA A 97 2.42 -12.91 -5.16
CA ALA A 97 2.90 -12.19 -6.34
C ALA A 97 3.40 -13.10 -7.47
N GLY A 98 3.99 -14.27 -7.15
CA GLY A 98 4.46 -15.23 -8.15
C GLY A 98 3.37 -16.13 -8.74
N THR A 99 2.19 -16.18 -8.12
CA THR A 99 1.08 -17.08 -8.50
C THR A 99 -0.14 -16.33 -9.04
N LEU A 100 -0.21 -15.01 -8.84
CA LEU A 100 -1.29 -14.16 -9.33
C LEU A 100 -1.22 -13.97 -10.85
N PRO A 101 -2.38 -14.01 -11.54
CA PRO A 101 -2.44 -13.76 -12.97
C PRO A 101 -2.12 -12.30 -13.28
N THR A 102 -1.48 -12.07 -14.41
CA THR A 102 -1.22 -10.71 -14.93
C THR A 102 -2.32 -10.21 -15.87
N ASP A 103 -3.32 -11.04 -16.16
CA ASP A 103 -4.54 -10.60 -16.84
C ASP A 103 -5.41 -9.77 -15.87
N PRO A 104 -5.81 -8.54 -16.21
CA PRO A 104 -6.52 -7.66 -15.28
C PRO A 104 -7.90 -8.20 -14.85
N ALA A 105 -8.60 -8.94 -15.71
CA ALA A 105 -9.92 -9.47 -15.36
C ALA A 105 -9.79 -10.67 -14.40
N ALA A 106 -8.87 -11.59 -14.68
CA ALA A 106 -8.56 -12.70 -13.79
C ALA A 106 -8.00 -12.20 -12.44
N LEU A 107 -7.09 -11.22 -12.48
CA LEU A 107 -6.52 -10.63 -11.26
C LEU A 107 -7.59 -9.95 -10.41
N ALA A 108 -8.49 -9.18 -11.05
CA ALA A 108 -9.62 -8.56 -10.36
C ALA A 108 -10.48 -9.59 -9.60
N GLN A 109 -10.77 -10.74 -10.21
CA GLN A 109 -11.54 -11.80 -9.56
C GLN A 109 -10.77 -12.42 -8.39
N GLN A 110 -9.47 -12.67 -8.56
CA GLN A 110 -8.66 -13.28 -7.51
C GLN A 110 -8.41 -12.34 -6.32
N LEU A 111 -8.33 -11.02 -6.54
CA LEU A 111 -8.22 -10.03 -5.45
C LEU A 111 -9.48 -9.99 -4.57
N LEU A 112 -10.67 -10.26 -5.13
CA LEU A 112 -11.92 -10.34 -4.36
C LEU A 112 -11.99 -11.61 -3.50
N GLY A 113 -11.36 -12.70 -3.97
CA GLY A 113 -11.23 -13.96 -3.22
C GLY A 113 -10.06 -14.01 -2.25
N TYR A 114 -9.22 -12.97 -2.21
CA TYR A 114 -8.08 -12.90 -1.32
C TYR A 114 -8.56 -12.64 0.12
N PRO A 115 -8.17 -13.42 1.13
CA PRO A 115 -8.56 -13.14 2.51
C PRO A 115 -8.08 -11.73 2.90
N SER A 116 -9.01 -10.82 3.21
CA SER A 116 -8.67 -9.60 3.95
C SER A 116 -8.47 -9.99 5.41
N LEU A 117 -7.98 -9.06 6.21
CA LEU A 117 -8.09 -9.12 7.66
C LEU A 117 -9.56 -9.31 8.10
N GLY A 118 -10.05 -10.56 8.06
CA GLY A 118 -11.17 -11.11 8.82
C GLY A 118 -12.55 -10.47 8.70
N GLN A 119 -12.93 -9.84 7.56
CA GLN A 119 -14.26 -9.26 7.40
C GLN A 119 -14.99 -9.88 6.19
N ASP A 120 -16.29 -10.18 6.35
CA ASP A 120 -17.17 -10.50 5.24
C ASP A 120 -17.17 -9.32 4.25
N ASN A 121 -16.67 -9.54 3.03
CA ASN A 121 -16.54 -8.49 2.00
C ASN A 121 -17.90 -8.07 1.38
N ALA A 122 -19.02 -8.58 1.89
CA ALA A 122 -20.33 -8.27 1.36
C ALA A 122 -20.66 -6.77 1.56
N GLY A 123 -20.71 -6.01 0.46
CA GLY A 123 -21.16 -4.62 0.46
C GLY A 123 -20.05 -3.55 0.42
N ILE A 124 -18.77 -3.92 0.30
CA ILE A 124 -17.70 -2.94 0.07
C ILE A 124 -17.83 -2.39 -1.37
N PRO A 125 -17.81 -1.06 -1.58
CA PRO A 125 -17.77 -0.53 -2.94
C PRO A 125 -16.51 -1.01 -3.68
N ASN A 126 -16.70 -1.63 -4.85
CA ASN A 126 -15.62 -2.27 -5.64
C ASN A 126 -14.35 -1.41 -5.80
N GLY A 127 -14.48 -0.08 -5.86
CA GLY A 127 -13.35 0.83 -6.03
C GLY A 127 -12.41 0.92 -4.82
N VAL A 128 -12.96 1.00 -3.59
CA VAL A 128 -12.13 1.07 -2.38
C VAL A 128 -11.56 -0.29 -2.02
N GLU A 129 -12.34 -1.36 -2.19
CA GLU A 129 -11.85 -2.73 -1.96
C GLU A 129 -10.63 -3.00 -2.84
N ARG A 130 -10.70 -2.73 -4.15
CA ARG A 130 -9.57 -2.95 -5.06
C ARG A 130 -8.34 -2.13 -4.68
N VAL A 131 -8.51 -0.91 -4.17
CA VAL A 131 -7.40 -0.08 -3.67
C VAL A 131 -6.74 -0.76 -2.48
N GLU A 132 -7.50 -1.16 -1.48
CA GLU A 132 -6.96 -1.81 -0.27
C GLU A 132 -6.30 -3.14 -0.59
N ARG A 133 -6.92 -3.99 -1.40
CA ARG A 133 -6.33 -5.26 -1.88
C ARG A 133 -5.00 -5.05 -2.60
N THR A 134 -4.94 -4.01 -3.43
CA THR A 134 -3.72 -3.66 -4.17
C THR A 134 -2.61 -3.24 -3.21
N VAL A 135 -2.93 -2.39 -2.23
CA VAL A 135 -1.96 -1.94 -1.22
C VAL A 135 -1.51 -3.09 -0.34
N ASP A 136 -2.44 -3.92 0.15
CA ASP A 136 -2.11 -5.09 0.96
C ASP A 136 -1.12 -5.99 0.23
N LEU A 137 -1.39 -6.34 -1.03
CA LEU A 137 -0.48 -7.16 -1.84
C LEU A 137 0.91 -6.52 -1.98
N LEU A 138 0.96 -5.22 -2.30
CA LEU A 138 2.23 -4.48 -2.46
C LEU A 138 3.01 -4.35 -1.14
N SER A 139 2.31 -4.25 0.00
CA SER A 139 2.92 -4.16 1.33
C SER A 139 3.36 -5.51 1.88
N THR A 140 2.81 -6.61 1.37
CA THR A 140 2.95 -7.94 1.96
C THR A 140 3.94 -8.83 1.20
N ASP A 141 3.95 -8.80 -0.13
CA ASP A 141 4.73 -9.74 -0.94
C ASP A 141 6.13 -9.26 -1.33
N GLY A 142 6.54 -8.07 -0.88
CA GLY A 142 7.87 -7.54 -1.14
C GLY A 142 7.98 -6.96 -2.56
N ALA A 143 8.88 -7.52 -3.38
CA ALA A 143 9.13 -7.03 -4.74
C ALA A 143 8.14 -7.65 -5.73
N VAL A 144 7.05 -6.94 -6.01
CA VAL A 144 6.05 -7.37 -6.99
C VAL A 144 6.61 -7.23 -8.42
N PRO A 145 6.48 -8.25 -9.29
CA PRO A 145 6.96 -8.18 -10.67
C PRO A 145 6.34 -7.03 -11.47
N PRO A 146 7.09 -6.40 -12.39
CA PRO A 146 6.60 -5.30 -13.24
C PRO A 146 5.28 -5.59 -13.96
N ALA A 147 5.09 -6.81 -14.47
CA ALA A 147 3.89 -7.23 -15.17
C ALA A 147 2.66 -7.30 -14.24
N LEU A 148 2.84 -7.79 -13.01
CA LEU A 148 1.78 -7.83 -12.01
C LEU A 148 1.44 -6.42 -11.51
N GLN A 149 2.44 -5.57 -11.28
CA GLN A 149 2.20 -4.16 -10.93
C GLN A 149 1.41 -3.43 -12.03
N ALA A 150 1.73 -3.67 -13.30
CA ALA A 150 0.95 -3.14 -14.43
C ALA A 150 -0.50 -3.66 -14.43
N ALA A 151 -0.70 -4.95 -14.11
CA ALA A 151 -2.03 -5.53 -14.02
C ALA A 151 -2.86 -4.89 -12.89
N LEU A 152 -2.27 -4.65 -11.71
CA LEU A 152 -2.91 -3.93 -10.60
C LEU A 152 -3.39 -2.54 -11.02
N TRP A 153 -2.57 -1.78 -11.76
CA TRP A 153 -2.99 -0.47 -12.28
C TRP A 153 -4.11 -0.57 -13.31
N ARG A 154 -4.16 -1.61 -14.14
CA ARG A 154 -5.30 -1.85 -15.05
C ARG A 154 -6.57 -2.20 -14.28
N VAL A 155 -6.46 -2.95 -13.19
CA VAL A 155 -7.59 -3.25 -12.28
C VAL A 155 -8.14 -1.95 -11.67
N LEU A 156 -7.27 -1.07 -11.19
CA LEU A 156 -7.69 0.23 -10.65
C LEU A 156 -8.22 1.18 -11.74
N ALA A 157 -7.73 1.10 -12.98
CA ALA A 157 -8.23 1.89 -14.10
C ALA A 157 -9.68 1.57 -14.49
N ALA A 158 -10.16 0.37 -14.13
CA ALA A 158 -11.57 -0.02 -14.27
C ALA A 158 -12.45 0.50 -13.12
N SER A 159 -11.86 1.10 -12.09
CA SER A 159 -12.55 1.67 -10.93
C SER A 159 -12.74 3.18 -11.07
N GLN A 160 -13.71 3.74 -10.33
CA GLN A 160 -14.01 5.18 -10.34
C GLN A 160 -13.08 5.96 -9.40
N LEU A 161 -11.79 6.05 -9.76
CA LEU A 161 -10.82 6.88 -9.05
C LEU A 161 -10.72 8.28 -9.68
N THR A 162 -10.33 9.25 -8.86
CA THR A 162 -10.03 10.63 -9.27
C THR A 162 -8.52 10.83 -9.34
N ASN A 163 -8.01 11.34 -10.46
CA ASN A 163 -6.62 11.74 -10.66
C ASN A 163 -6.43 13.22 -10.30
N HIS A 164 -5.41 13.51 -9.51
CA HIS A 164 -5.06 14.85 -9.03
C HIS A 164 -3.76 15.39 -9.63
N GLY A 165 -3.17 14.68 -10.59
CA GLY A 165 -1.92 15.06 -11.23
C GLY A 165 -0.72 14.84 -10.33
N VAL A 166 0.37 15.57 -10.63
CA VAL A 166 1.65 15.40 -9.95
C VAL A 166 1.65 16.14 -8.62
N ILE A 167 2.02 15.42 -7.55
CA ILE A 167 2.22 15.94 -6.20
C ILE A 167 3.58 15.48 -5.63
N ILE A 168 3.91 15.98 -4.44
CA ILE A 168 5.08 15.55 -3.67
C ILE A 168 4.61 14.66 -2.51
N ASP A 169 5.17 13.45 -2.43
CA ASP A 169 4.88 12.51 -1.36
C ASP A 169 5.50 12.92 0.00
N ARG A 170 5.23 12.16 1.07
CA ARG A 170 5.80 12.47 2.40
C ARG A 170 7.30 12.26 2.51
N ALA A 171 7.91 11.57 1.55
CA ALA A 171 9.35 11.38 1.44
C ALA A 171 10.02 12.41 0.51
N GLY A 172 9.27 13.39 -0.02
CA GLY A 172 9.80 14.44 -0.90
C GLY A 172 9.91 14.03 -2.37
N ARG A 173 9.33 12.90 -2.78
CA ARG A 173 9.39 12.37 -4.14
C ARG A 173 8.21 12.84 -4.98
N ARG A 174 8.44 13.09 -6.27
CA ARG A 174 7.38 13.42 -7.23
C ARG A 174 6.59 12.17 -7.58
N GLY A 175 5.27 12.25 -7.49
CA GLY A 175 4.36 11.15 -7.82
C GLY A 175 3.03 11.65 -8.36
N VAL A 176 2.24 10.77 -9.00
CA VAL A 176 0.89 11.07 -9.48
C VAL A 176 -0.12 10.56 -8.47
N ALA A 177 -1.02 11.44 -8.02
CA ALA A 177 -1.99 11.13 -6.98
C ALA A 177 -3.34 10.69 -7.54
N PHE A 178 -3.89 9.65 -6.91
CA PHE A 178 -5.23 9.13 -7.18
C PHE A 178 -6.01 9.00 -5.88
N THR A 179 -7.31 9.29 -5.90
CA THR A 179 -8.17 9.12 -4.72
C THR A 179 -9.45 8.39 -5.02
N VAL A 180 -9.97 7.70 -4.00
CA VAL A 180 -11.37 7.28 -3.90
C VAL A 180 -11.88 7.64 -2.51
N ASP A 181 -13.08 8.20 -2.43
CA ASP A 181 -13.74 8.50 -1.16
C ASP A 181 -14.74 7.38 -0.85
N SER A 182 -14.73 6.88 0.38
CA SER A 182 -15.69 5.87 0.83
C SER A 182 -16.01 6.03 2.31
N ALA A 183 -17.29 5.82 2.65
CA ALA A 183 -17.77 5.80 4.03
C ALA A 183 -18.04 4.37 4.54
N TYR A 184 -17.51 3.35 3.86
CA TYR A 184 -17.82 1.95 4.17
C TYR A 184 -17.41 1.52 5.59
N THR A 185 -16.39 2.16 6.17
CA THR A 185 -15.93 1.97 7.55
C THR A 185 -16.73 2.79 8.58
N GLY A 186 -17.83 3.44 8.17
CA GLY A 186 -18.69 4.27 9.01
C GLY A 186 -18.31 5.75 9.07
N LEU A 187 -17.09 6.13 8.66
CA LEU A 187 -16.65 7.52 8.52
C LEU A 187 -16.18 7.78 7.09
N LEU A 188 -16.52 8.94 6.53
CA LEU A 188 -16.07 9.33 5.20
C LEU A 188 -14.54 9.47 5.18
N THR A 189 -13.91 8.52 4.50
CA THR A 189 -12.46 8.37 4.41
C THR A 189 -12.04 8.52 2.95
N ARG A 190 -11.04 9.34 2.72
CA ARG A 190 -10.34 9.47 1.44
C ARG A 190 -9.16 8.53 1.43
N TYR A 191 -9.15 7.62 0.48
CA TYR A 191 -8.05 6.70 0.20
C TYR A 191 -7.23 7.33 -0.92
N MET A 192 -5.93 7.53 -0.70
CA MET A 192 -5.05 8.16 -1.66
C MET A 192 -3.88 7.24 -2.00
N LEU A 193 -3.59 7.10 -3.29
CA LEU A 193 -2.41 6.41 -3.81
C LEU A 193 -1.51 7.44 -4.51
N ILE A 194 -0.21 7.34 -4.31
CA ILE A 194 0.79 8.13 -5.06
C ILE A 194 1.70 7.17 -5.80
N ILE A 195 1.74 7.28 -7.12
CA ILE A 195 2.49 6.36 -7.99
C ILE A 195 3.63 7.12 -8.66
N ASP A 196 4.80 6.52 -8.72
CA ASP A 196 5.96 7.04 -9.43
C ASP A 196 5.67 7.10 -10.95
N PRO A 197 5.72 8.28 -11.60
CA PRO A 197 5.40 8.41 -13.01
C PRO A 197 6.43 7.75 -13.96
N THR A 198 7.63 7.45 -13.45
CA THR A 198 8.78 6.93 -14.22
C THR A 198 8.93 5.42 -14.09
N THR A 199 8.61 4.85 -12.92
CA THR A 199 8.72 3.41 -12.64
C THR A 199 7.36 2.72 -12.52
N GLY A 200 6.30 3.47 -12.28
CA GLY A 200 4.97 2.94 -11.97
C GLY A 200 4.88 2.31 -10.58
N ARG A 201 5.89 2.44 -9.72
CA ARG A 201 5.88 1.89 -8.35
C ARG A 201 4.97 2.72 -7.43
N LEU A 202 4.29 2.06 -6.51
CA LEU A 202 3.58 2.75 -5.43
C LEU A 202 4.61 3.43 -4.51
N LEU A 203 4.43 4.72 -4.26
CA LEU A 203 5.29 5.53 -3.40
C LEU A 203 4.65 5.73 -2.02
N ASP A 204 3.34 5.98 -2.01
CA ASP A 204 2.59 6.37 -0.81
C ASP A 204 1.15 5.86 -0.90
N TYR A 205 0.59 5.50 0.25
CA TYR A 205 -0.82 5.22 0.46
C TYR A 205 -1.29 5.92 1.73
N GLU A 206 -2.41 6.64 1.67
CA GLU A 206 -2.99 7.32 2.83
C GLU A 206 -4.48 7.06 2.98
N GLN A 207 -4.93 7.00 4.23
CA GLN A 207 -6.33 7.12 4.61
C GLN A 207 -6.54 8.41 5.41
N VAL A 208 -7.47 9.25 4.95
CA VAL A 208 -7.71 10.57 5.51
C VAL A 208 -9.18 10.77 5.81
N LEU A 209 -9.51 11.07 7.06
CA LEU A 209 -10.85 11.52 7.45
C LEU A 209 -11.05 12.95 6.97
N THR A 210 -12.06 13.18 6.13
CA THR A 210 -12.24 14.47 5.44
C THR A 210 -13.36 15.33 6.02
N LYS A 211 -14.32 14.75 6.74
CA LYS A 211 -15.52 15.46 7.22
C LYS A 211 -15.72 15.41 8.73
N THR A 212 -15.58 14.25 9.35
CA THR A 212 -15.76 14.06 10.78
C THR A 212 -14.80 13.00 11.30
N ALA A 213 -14.34 13.17 12.54
CA ALA A 213 -13.52 12.20 13.25
C ALA A 213 -14.35 11.25 14.13
N GLY A 214 -15.67 11.46 14.21
CA GLY A 214 -16.52 10.72 15.15
C GLY A 214 -15.97 10.80 16.57
N LYS A 215 -15.81 9.63 17.21
CA LYS A 215 -15.26 9.52 18.58
C LYS A 215 -13.73 9.43 18.64
N LEU A 216 -13.03 9.51 17.50
CA LEU A 216 -11.58 9.33 17.43
C LEU A 216 -10.78 10.51 18.01
N ASN A 217 -11.45 11.63 18.36
CA ASN A 217 -10.83 12.77 19.03
C ASN A 217 -9.60 13.34 18.29
N VAL A 218 -9.65 13.37 16.95
CA VAL A 218 -8.64 13.99 16.08
C VAL A 218 -9.26 15.15 15.29
N ARG A 219 -8.44 16.14 14.93
CA ARG A 219 -8.91 17.30 14.14
C ARG A 219 -8.92 16.95 12.65
N VAL A 220 -10.07 17.10 12.00
CA VAL A 220 -10.19 16.91 10.54
C VAL A 220 -9.66 18.14 9.75
N PRO A 221 -9.07 17.93 8.55
CA PRO A 221 -8.75 16.63 7.96
C PRO A 221 -7.65 15.91 8.74
N ALA A 222 -7.84 14.61 8.99
CA ALA A 222 -6.93 13.81 9.82
C ALA A 222 -6.44 12.59 9.04
N VAL A 223 -5.12 12.43 8.91
CA VAL A 223 -4.54 11.18 8.39
C VAL A 223 -4.60 10.14 9.50
N ILE A 224 -5.28 9.03 9.23
CA ILE A 224 -5.50 7.95 10.21
C ILE A 224 -4.68 6.70 9.92
N ALA A 225 -4.22 6.55 8.68
CA ALA A 225 -3.23 5.58 8.29
C ALA A 225 -2.42 6.13 7.13
N TYR A 226 -1.12 5.81 7.08
CA TYR A 226 -0.36 5.92 5.84
C TYR A 226 0.82 4.96 5.79
N GLU A 227 1.22 4.62 4.56
CA GLU A 227 2.35 3.77 4.24
C GLU A 227 3.20 4.39 3.13
N ILE A 228 4.46 4.66 3.42
CA ILE A 228 5.45 5.14 2.46
C ILE A 228 6.35 3.98 2.07
N PHE A 229 6.39 3.65 0.78
CA PHE A 229 7.26 2.62 0.21
C PHE A 229 8.61 3.25 -0.13
N LEU A 230 9.65 2.95 0.65
CA LEU A 230 10.93 3.68 0.59
C LEU A 230 11.95 3.02 -0.33
N ARG A 231 12.03 1.69 -0.31
CA ARG A 231 13.03 0.94 -1.09
C ARG A 231 12.56 -0.48 -1.34
N ALA A 232 12.80 -0.99 -2.54
CA ALA A 232 12.56 -2.39 -2.87
C ALA A 232 13.65 -2.90 -3.83
N GLY A 233 13.90 -4.21 -3.82
CA GLY A 233 14.83 -4.87 -4.73
C GLY A 233 15.20 -6.27 -4.28
N ASN A 234 15.93 -7.01 -5.10
CA ASN A 234 16.35 -8.37 -4.74
C ASN A 234 17.77 -8.35 -4.14
N VAL A 235 18.01 -9.19 -3.14
CA VAL A 235 19.28 -9.27 -2.40
C VAL A 235 19.66 -10.72 -2.12
N GLY A 236 20.96 -10.97 -1.93
CA GLY A 236 21.49 -12.32 -1.72
C GLY A 236 21.18 -12.93 -0.35
N SER A 237 20.86 -12.12 0.66
CA SER A 237 20.63 -12.58 2.04
C SER A 237 19.54 -11.78 2.76
N ASP A 238 18.98 -12.35 3.83
CA ASP A 238 17.93 -11.76 4.68
C ASP A 238 18.44 -10.66 5.64
N THR A 239 19.66 -10.17 5.42
CA THR A 239 20.32 -9.14 6.24
C THR A 239 20.88 -7.98 5.42
N VAL A 240 20.99 -8.15 4.10
CA VAL A 240 21.53 -7.13 3.19
C VAL A 240 20.40 -6.26 2.66
N ARG A 241 20.68 -4.97 2.50
CA ARG A 241 19.75 -4.01 1.88
C ARG A 241 20.23 -3.71 0.45
N PRO A 242 19.33 -3.44 -0.51
CA PRO A 242 19.73 -2.98 -1.83
C PRO A 242 20.58 -1.71 -1.73
N GLN A 243 21.59 -1.59 -2.60
CA GLN A 243 22.34 -0.36 -2.77
C GLN A 243 21.41 0.76 -3.27
N ALA A 244 21.73 2.01 -2.89
CA ALA A 244 20.94 3.19 -3.23
C ALA A 244 21.17 3.62 -4.67
#